data_AF-Q08JM5-F1
#
_entry.id   AF-Q08JM5-F1
#
_cell.length_a   1.000
_cell.length_b   1.000
_cell.length_c   1.000
_cell.angle_alpha   90.00
_cell.angle_beta   90.00
_cell.angle_gamma   90.00
#
_symmetry.space_group_name_H-M   'P 1'
#
loop_
_entity.id
_entity.type
_entity.pdbx_description
1 polymer ?
#
loop_
_entity_poly.entity_id
_entity_poly.type
_entity_poly.pdbx_seq_one_letter_code
_entity_poly.pdbx_strand_id
1 'polypeptide(L)'
;MLYQLNKMLSRIFFKLILLCLLLTFFNQLFFKSATFIALIQPVFIILVVIWTSIPLAISSVILWPKACKYFKMKAWRIVVEIRKYYSLSPINYFILYVGALSFMVAVLSQFLFGNKFFILTGFSIVAMSVSFSIDLYNRTIYILKKVWSGMLGKILISLMATLSYIITNYLSRHWLYVTTDLEPRFFSEFINIVSIFLTPLSYLIILGFLSLFIVIPEFIGITFLFLFTPIRENFLRNRLKPLTELSVRMRTGKRIERLTPSELVLLNSKVMFFRTFSSPVFVCLIFYLFSWVSSITGGNMDTIARAGLVSYYYHSSKIDDVSRMKYYNYDNEKFSTAIFNGEKWEFFTFNDK
;
A
#
# COMPACT_ATOMS: atom_id res chain seq x y z
N MET A 1 29.50 37.89 20.29
CA MET A 1 28.64 38.21 21.46
C MET A 1 28.24 36.96 22.26
N LEU A 2 27.50 35.98 21.70
CA LEU A 2 27.07 34.75 22.42
C LEU A 2 28.22 33.90 23.02
N TYR A 3 29.34 33.77 22.33
CA TYR A 3 30.49 32.99 22.82
C TYR A 3 31.19 33.66 24.02
N GLN A 4 31.35 34.99 24.00
CA GLN A 4 31.94 35.75 25.11
C GLN A 4 31.03 35.73 26.34
N LEU A 5 29.71 35.83 26.14
CA LEU A 5 28.71 35.72 27.20
C LEU A 5 28.74 34.33 27.86
N ASN A 6 28.82 33.25 27.06
CA ASN A 6 28.95 31.88 27.58
C ASN A 6 30.20 31.71 28.45
N LYS A 7 31.35 32.23 27.98
CA LYS A 7 32.62 32.13 28.69
C LYS A 7 32.60 32.90 30.03
N MET A 8 31.90 34.03 30.08
CA MET A 8 31.71 34.81 31.30
C MET A 8 30.78 34.09 32.28
N LEU A 9 29.58 33.67 31.84
CA LEU A 9 28.60 32.98 32.68
C LEU A 9 29.15 31.65 33.22
N SER A 10 29.80 30.86 32.38
CA SER A 10 30.44 29.60 32.80
C SER A 10 31.49 29.81 33.89
N ARG A 11 32.25 30.90 33.85
CA ARG A 11 33.24 31.21 34.90
C ARG A 11 32.58 31.60 36.21
N ILE A 12 31.47 32.34 36.17
CA ILE A 12 30.72 32.76 37.36
C ILE A 12 30.08 31.54 38.02
N PHE A 13 29.36 30.71 37.25
CA PHE A 13 28.71 29.51 37.78
C PHE A 13 29.73 28.49 38.31
N PHE A 14 30.87 28.30 37.64
CA PHE A 14 31.93 27.41 38.13
C PHE A 14 32.49 27.88 39.48
N LYS A 15 32.72 29.19 39.66
CA LYS A 15 33.16 29.75 40.95
C LYS A 15 32.12 29.54 42.05
N LEU A 16 30.83 29.70 41.75
CA LEU A 16 29.74 29.46 42.70
C LEU A 16 29.61 27.98 43.08
N ILE A 17 29.77 27.07 42.13
CA ILE A 17 29.81 25.61 42.37
C ILE A 17 30.99 25.25 43.29
N LEU A 18 32.17 25.82 43.04
CA LEU A 18 33.36 25.61 43.87
C LEU A 18 33.18 26.16 45.29
N LEU A 19 32.51 27.32 45.42
CA LEU A 19 32.15 27.90 46.72
C LEU A 19 31.17 26.99 47.48
N CYS A 20 30.15 26.44 46.81
CA CYS A 20 29.23 25.47 47.41
C CYS A 20 29.97 24.22 47.90
N LEU A 21 30.92 23.69 47.11
CA LEU A 21 31.74 22.54 47.51
C LEU A 21 32.60 22.85 48.74
N LEU A 22 33.26 24.02 48.76
CA LEU A 22 34.04 24.48 49.91
C LEU A 22 33.19 24.64 51.18
N LEU A 23 31.98 25.20 51.05
CA LEU A 23 31.04 25.34 52.17
C LEU A 23 30.55 23.99 52.69
N THR A 24 30.27 23.03 51.80
CA THR A 24 29.91 21.66 52.23
C THR A 24 31.07 20.97 52.96
N PHE A 25 32.30 21.13 52.46
CA PHE A 25 33.50 20.56 53.08
C PHE A 25 33.77 21.18 54.46
N PHE A 26 33.65 22.50 54.58
CA PHE A 26 33.82 23.21 55.84
C PHE A 26 32.76 22.81 56.88
N ASN A 27 31.49 22.70 56.46
CA ASN A 27 30.44 22.21 57.35
C ASN A 27 30.70 20.78 57.82
N GLN A 28 31.23 19.90 56.98
CA GLN A 28 31.55 18.52 57.33
C GLN A 28 32.73 18.39 58.30
N LEU A 29 33.71 19.30 58.24
CA LEU A 29 34.85 19.35 59.15
C LEU A 29 34.51 19.96 60.52
N PHE A 30 33.75 21.06 60.56
CA PHE A 30 33.62 21.87 61.78
C PHE A 30 32.26 21.74 62.50
N PHE A 31 31.15 21.66 61.77
CA PHE A 31 29.81 21.84 62.36
C PHE A 31 28.92 20.59 62.28
N LYS A 32 29.14 19.72 61.29
CA LYS A 32 28.37 18.48 61.03
C LYS A 32 26.85 18.69 61.03
N SER A 33 26.37 19.86 60.58
CA SER A 33 24.94 20.20 60.58
C SER A 33 24.21 19.58 59.39
N ALA A 34 23.18 18.77 59.67
CA ALA A 34 22.32 18.16 58.66
C ALA A 34 21.39 19.16 57.95
N THR A 35 20.93 20.20 58.67
CA THR A 35 20.04 21.23 58.10
C THR A 35 20.76 22.10 57.07
N PHE A 36 22.06 22.34 57.27
CA PHE A 36 22.90 23.08 56.32
C PHE A 36 23.12 22.29 55.01
N ILE A 37 23.34 20.97 55.10
CA ILE A 37 23.49 20.10 53.92
C ILE A 37 22.19 20.06 53.12
N ALA A 38 21.05 19.91 53.80
CA ALA A 38 19.73 19.90 53.16
C ALA A 38 19.42 21.19 52.38
N LEU A 39 20.01 22.33 52.78
CA LEU A 39 19.79 23.63 52.13
C LEU A 39 20.78 23.89 50.98
N ILE A 40 22.04 23.46 51.09
CA ILE A 40 23.05 23.67 50.04
C ILE A 40 22.93 22.67 48.88
N GLN A 41 22.55 21.42 49.15
CA GLN A 41 22.42 20.39 48.11
C GLN A 41 21.50 20.80 46.93
N PRO A 42 20.28 21.33 47.14
CA PRO A 42 19.43 21.79 46.03
C PRO A 42 20.04 22.99 45.29
N VAL A 43 20.71 23.91 45.99
CA VAL A 43 21.38 25.07 45.36
C VAL A 43 22.52 24.61 44.46
N PHE A 44 23.32 23.65 44.91
CA PHE A 44 24.38 23.04 44.11
C PHE A 44 23.83 22.37 42.85
N ILE A 45 22.75 21.58 42.98
CA ILE A 45 22.11 20.92 41.84
C ILE A 45 21.60 21.95 40.83
N ILE A 46 20.91 23.01 41.28
CA ILE A 46 20.41 24.08 40.41
C ILE A 46 21.57 24.76 39.67
N LEU A 47 22.67 25.07 40.35
CA LEU A 47 23.84 25.70 39.73
C LEU A 47 24.48 24.81 38.67
N VAL A 48 24.60 23.50 38.91
CA VAL A 48 25.13 22.54 37.93
C VAL A 48 24.20 22.40 36.71
N VAL A 49 22.88 22.37 36.93
CA VAL A 49 21.89 22.32 35.84
C VAL A 49 21.93 23.60 35.00
N ILE A 50 22.02 24.78 35.63
CA ILE A 50 22.15 26.05 34.90
C ILE A 50 23.47 26.11 34.14
N TRP A 51 24.58 25.69 34.76
CA TRP A 51 25.90 25.69 34.14
C TRP A 51 25.98 24.79 32.90
N THR A 52 25.33 23.64 32.92
CA THR A 52 25.28 22.70 31.79
C THR A 52 24.26 23.09 30.72
N SER A 53 23.11 23.65 31.10
CA SER A 53 22.06 24.05 30.17
C SER A 53 22.39 25.28 29.32
N ILE A 54 23.13 26.27 29.85
CA ILE A 54 23.49 27.49 29.10
C ILE A 54 24.31 27.18 27.84
N PRO A 55 25.43 26.42 27.89
CA PRO A 55 26.18 26.01 26.70
C PRO A 55 25.35 25.19 25.72
N LEU A 56 24.46 24.31 26.23
CA LEU A 56 23.57 23.49 25.40
C LEU A 56 22.54 24.36 24.66
N ALA A 57 21.93 25.33 25.33
CA ALA A 57 20.99 26.27 24.74
C ALA A 57 21.66 27.16 23.69
N ILE A 58 22.86 27.65 23.95
CA ILE A 58 23.61 28.45 22.97
C ILE A 58 23.96 27.59 21.74
N SER A 59 24.39 26.35 21.96
CA SER A 59 24.71 25.41 20.88
C SER A 59 23.48 25.07 20.04
N SER A 60 22.31 24.87 20.67
CA SER A 60 21.07 24.60 19.94
C SER A 60 20.63 25.80 19.11
N VAL A 61 20.73 27.04 19.62
CA VAL A 61 20.44 28.26 18.84
C VAL A 61 21.38 28.40 17.63
N ILE A 62 22.67 28.09 17.78
CA ILE A 62 23.65 28.15 16.68
C ILE A 62 23.37 27.06 15.62
N LEU A 63 23.00 25.86 16.05
CA LEU A 63 22.74 24.72 15.14
C LEU A 63 21.36 24.79 14.48
N TRP A 64 20.38 25.47 15.11
CA TRP A 64 19.01 25.61 14.64
C TRP A 64 18.89 26.03 13.17
N PRO A 65 19.51 27.12 12.68
CA PRO A 65 19.39 27.53 11.28
C PRO A 65 19.94 26.48 10.30
N LYS A 66 21.01 25.77 10.67
CA LYS A 66 21.58 24.69 9.85
C LYS A 66 20.64 23.48 9.82
N ALA A 67 20.08 23.09 10.97
CA ALA A 67 19.12 22.00 11.09
C ALA A 67 17.84 22.32 10.29
N CYS A 68 17.28 23.53 10.41
CA CYS A 68 16.14 23.98 9.62
C CYS A 68 16.43 23.95 8.13
N LYS A 69 17.62 24.39 7.69
CA LYS A 69 18.01 24.33 6.27
C LYS A 69 18.07 22.89 5.77
N TYR A 70 18.66 21.99 6.55
CA TYR A 70 18.74 20.57 6.21
C TYR A 70 17.35 19.93 6.12
N PHE A 71 16.51 20.18 7.13
CA PHE A 71 15.13 19.70 7.16
C PHE A 71 14.32 20.21 5.97
N LYS A 72 14.42 21.51 5.66
CA LYS A 72 13.77 22.12 4.50
C LYS A 72 14.21 21.47 3.18
N MET A 73 15.51 21.21 3.00
CA MET A 73 16.01 20.53 1.81
C MET A 73 15.52 19.09 1.71
N LYS A 74 15.53 18.34 2.81
CA LYS A 74 15.06 16.95 2.85
C LYS A 74 13.57 16.85 2.57
N ALA A 75 12.77 17.71 3.23
CA ALA A 75 11.34 17.84 2.97
C ALA A 75 11.06 18.21 1.50
N TRP A 76 11.82 19.14 0.93
CA TRP A 76 11.64 19.52 -0.48
C TRP A 76 12.00 18.38 -1.45
N ARG A 77 13.04 17.59 -1.16
CA ARG A 77 13.36 16.39 -1.94
C ARG A 77 12.21 15.39 -1.90
N ILE A 78 11.65 15.13 -0.71
CA ILE A 78 10.48 14.26 -0.55
C ILE A 78 9.30 14.78 -1.39
N VAL A 79 9.02 16.09 -1.36
CA VAL A 79 7.96 16.71 -2.19
C VAL A 79 8.21 16.49 -3.69
N VAL A 80 9.45 16.63 -4.17
CA VAL A 80 9.79 16.41 -5.57
C VAL A 80 9.60 14.93 -5.96
N GLU A 81 9.97 14.00 -5.07
CA GLU A 81 9.78 12.57 -5.30
C GLU A 81 8.31 12.17 -5.32
N ILE A 82 7.51 12.70 -4.40
CA ILE A 82 6.05 12.53 -4.36
C ILE A 82 5.45 13.07 -5.65
N ARG A 83 5.88 14.24 -6.15
CA ARG A 83 5.38 14.79 -7.41
C ARG A 83 5.64 13.87 -8.61
N LYS A 84 6.86 13.32 -8.70
CA LYS A 84 7.21 12.39 -9.78
C LYS A 84 6.36 11.12 -9.70
N TYR A 85 6.15 10.60 -8.49
CA TYR A 85 5.30 9.45 -8.24
C TYR A 85 3.85 9.70 -8.69
N TYR A 86 3.28 10.87 -8.40
CA TYR A 86 1.91 11.23 -8.77
C TYR A 86 1.77 11.87 -10.16
N SER A 87 2.82 11.90 -10.97
CA SER A 87 2.73 12.47 -12.31
C SER A 87 1.83 11.61 -13.21
N LEU A 88 0.85 12.25 -13.85
CA LEU A 88 -0.08 11.61 -14.76
C LEU A 88 0.35 11.91 -16.20
N SER A 89 0.22 10.91 -17.07
CA SER A 89 0.43 11.10 -18.51
C SER A 89 -0.72 11.88 -19.13
N PRO A 90 -0.51 12.58 -20.26
CA PRO A 90 -1.58 13.29 -20.98
C PRO A 90 -2.76 12.39 -21.35
N ILE A 91 -2.46 11.14 -21.75
CA ILE A 91 -3.47 10.11 -22.09
C ILE A 91 -4.30 9.77 -20.86
N ASN A 92 -3.65 9.59 -19.71
CA ASN A 92 -4.34 9.29 -18.47
C ASN A 92 -5.28 10.43 -18.05
N TYR A 93 -4.82 11.69 -18.17
CA TYR A 93 -5.66 12.85 -17.96
C TYR A 93 -6.89 12.84 -18.83
N PHE A 94 -6.72 12.66 -20.15
CA PHE A 94 -7.82 12.66 -21.10
C PHE A 94 -8.89 11.62 -20.75
N ILE A 95 -8.48 10.38 -20.51
CA ILE A 95 -9.40 9.28 -20.16
C ILE A 95 -10.12 9.56 -18.84
N LEU A 96 -9.40 10.10 -17.84
CA LEU A 96 -10.00 10.46 -16.55
C LEU A 96 -11.05 11.58 -16.70
N TYR A 97 -10.79 12.60 -17.52
CA TYR A 97 -11.74 13.67 -17.80
C TYR A 97 -13.00 13.15 -18.50
N VAL A 98 -12.83 12.31 -19.52
CA VAL A 98 -13.95 11.70 -20.25
C VAL A 98 -14.78 10.81 -19.32
N GLY A 99 -14.13 10.01 -18.48
CA GLY A 99 -14.80 9.19 -17.47
C GLY A 99 -15.53 10.03 -16.42
N ALA A 100 -14.89 11.07 -15.88
CA ALA A 100 -15.51 11.96 -14.90
C ALA A 100 -16.70 12.75 -15.46
N LEU A 101 -16.58 13.26 -16.68
CA LEU A 101 -17.65 14.01 -17.33
C LEU A 101 -18.83 13.10 -17.63
N SER A 102 -18.58 11.90 -18.20
CA SER A 102 -19.64 10.92 -18.45
C SER A 102 -20.33 10.47 -17.14
N PHE A 103 -19.58 10.30 -16.05
CA PHE A 103 -20.15 10.01 -14.74
C PHE A 103 -21.06 11.13 -14.23
N MET A 104 -20.62 12.40 -14.32
CA MET A 104 -21.43 13.54 -13.89
C MET A 104 -22.71 13.69 -14.73
N VAL A 105 -22.62 13.50 -16.04
CA VAL A 105 -23.79 13.48 -16.94
C VAL A 105 -24.70 12.29 -16.61
N ALA A 106 -24.14 11.12 -16.30
CA ALA A 106 -24.91 9.95 -15.88
C ALA A 106 -25.68 10.20 -14.58
N VAL A 107 -25.04 10.76 -13.55
CA VAL A 107 -25.69 11.12 -12.27
C VAL A 107 -26.81 12.14 -12.48
N LEU A 108 -26.53 13.20 -13.26
CA LEU A 108 -27.53 14.24 -13.55
C LEU A 108 -28.72 13.67 -14.34
N SER A 109 -28.46 12.82 -15.33
CA SER A 109 -29.50 12.19 -16.14
C SER A 109 -30.33 11.18 -15.35
N GLN A 110 -29.73 10.44 -14.41
CA GLN A 110 -30.47 9.57 -13.49
C GLN A 110 -31.41 10.37 -12.60
N PHE A 111 -30.95 11.51 -12.08
CA PHE A 111 -31.76 12.41 -11.24
C PHE A 111 -32.92 13.05 -12.02
N LEU A 112 -32.68 13.48 -13.28
CA LEU A 112 -33.66 14.20 -14.08
C LEU A 112 -34.64 13.29 -14.85
N PHE A 113 -34.19 12.14 -15.36
CA PHE A 113 -34.95 11.33 -16.32
C PHE A 113 -35.28 9.92 -15.83
N GLY A 114 -34.79 9.53 -14.64
CA GLY A 114 -35.02 8.22 -14.02
C GLY A 114 -34.37 7.05 -14.77
N ASN A 115 -33.33 6.46 -14.19
CA ASN A 115 -32.66 5.18 -14.51
C ASN A 115 -32.43 4.70 -15.98
N LYS A 116 -32.68 5.51 -17.01
CA LYS A 116 -32.63 5.09 -18.42
C LYS A 116 -31.23 5.02 -19.05
N PHE A 117 -30.16 5.36 -18.32
CA PHE A 117 -28.81 5.52 -18.88
C PHE A 117 -27.78 4.49 -18.36
N PHE A 118 -28.15 3.22 -18.32
CA PHE A 118 -27.26 2.11 -17.91
C PHE A 118 -25.94 2.06 -18.71
N ILE A 119 -26.02 2.33 -20.02
CA ILE A 119 -24.85 2.32 -20.93
C ILE A 119 -23.85 3.41 -20.55
N LEU A 120 -24.33 4.61 -20.22
CA LEU A 120 -23.47 5.74 -19.88
C LEU A 120 -22.79 5.52 -18.51
N THR A 121 -23.52 4.97 -17.54
CA THR A 121 -22.94 4.57 -16.25
C THR A 121 -21.85 3.52 -16.43
N GLY A 122 -22.11 2.48 -17.24
CA GLY A 122 -21.13 1.43 -17.53
C GLY A 122 -19.88 1.99 -18.22
N PHE A 123 -20.05 2.84 -19.24
CA PHE A 123 -18.94 3.51 -19.91
C PHE A 123 -18.09 4.33 -18.93
N SER A 124 -18.72 5.10 -18.03
CA SER A 124 -18.00 5.94 -17.07
C SER A 124 -17.15 5.12 -16.09
N ILE A 125 -17.67 3.99 -15.62
CA ILE A 125 -16.98 3.05 -14.72
C ILE A 125 -15.78 2.44 -15.43
N VAL A 126 -15.93 2.00 -16.69
CA VAL A 126 -14.85 1.41 -17.47
C VAL A 126 -13.77 2.46 -17.77
N ALA A 127 -14.15 3.65 -18.22
CA ALA A 127 -13.21 4.73 -18.52
C ALA A 127 -12.38 5.14 -17.29
N MET A 128 -13.02 5.32 -16.13
CA MET A 128 -12.34 5.58 -14.86
C MET A 128 -11.39 4.44 -14.46
N SER A 129 -11.82 3.19 -14.63
CA SER A 129 -11.02 2.00 -14.32
C SER A 129 -9.79 1.87 -15.24
N VAL A 130 -9.92 2.19 -16.53
CA VAL A 130 -8.82 2.20 -17.49
C VAL A 130 -7.82 3.31 -17.16
N SER A 131 -8.31 4.52 -16.87
CA SER A 131 -7.45 5.63 -16.41
C SER A 131 -6.66 5.24 -15.16
N PHE A 132 -7.32 4.66 -14.16
CA PHE A 132 -6.65 4.22 -12.94
C PHE A 132 -5.65 3.08 -13.19
N SER A 133 -5.95 2.16 -14.11
CA SER A 133 -5.02 1.09 -14.51
C SER A 133 -3.74 1.66 -15.14
N ILE A 134 -3.87 2.66 -16.02
CA ILE A 134 -2.72 3.38 -16.61
C ILE A 134 -1.95 4.15 -15.53
N ASP A 135 -2.64 4.73 -14.54
CA ASP A 135 -2.01 5.40 -13.39
C ASP A 135 -1.18 4.40 -12.57
N LEU A 136 -1.79 3.29 -12.16
CA LEU A 136 -1.13 2.21 -11.45
C LEU A 136 0.08 1.68 -12.21
N TYR A 137 -0.05 1.44 -13.51
CA TYR A 137 1.05 0.98 -14.36
C TYR A 137 2.25 1.95 -14.35
N ASN A 138 2.00 3.25 -14.49
CA ASN A 138 3.07 4.25 -14.46
C ASN A 138 3.72 4.36 -13.08
N ARG A 139 2.91 4.29 -12.01
CA ARG A 139 3.39 4.31 -10.62
C ARG A 139 4.19 3.06 -10.27
N THR A 140 3.73 1.88 -10.68
CA THR A 140 4.44 0.63 -10.46
C THR A 140 5.74 0.61 -11.24
N ILE A 141 5.81 1.10 -12.48
CA ILE A 141 7.08 1.28 -13.19
C ILE A 141 8.01 2.22 -12.45
N TYR A 142 7.52 3.33 -11.93
CA TYR A 142 8.35 4.28 -11.18
C TYR A 142 8.88 3.65 -9.89
N ILE A 143 8.03 2.98 -9.11
CA ILE A 143 8.43 2.23 -7.91
C ILE A 143 9.42 1.15 -8.30
N LEU A 144 9.11 0.32 -9.30
CA LEU A 144 9.99 -0.73 -9.79
C LEU A 144 11.33 -0.13 -10.20
N LYS A 145 11.41 0.89 -11.06
CA LYS A 145 12.70 1.51 -11.41
C LYS A 145 13.51 2.01 -10.21
N LYS A 146 12.84 2.48 -9.15
CA LYS A 146 13.48 3.00 -7.93
C LYS A 146 13.84 1.93 -6.91
N VAL A 147 13.08 0.83 -6.85
CA VAL A 147 13.19 -0.28 -5.90
C VAL A 147 14.00 -1.44 -6.49
N TRP A 148 13.97 -1.62 -7.80
CA TRP A 148 14.68 -2.65 -8.59
C TRP A 148 16.19 -2.42 -8.64
N SER A 149 16.67 -1.19 -8.41
CA SER A 149 18.10 -0.92 -8.19
C SER A 149 18.60 -1.41 -6.83
N GLY A 150 17.70 -1.84 -5.92
CA GLY A 150 18.03 -2.32 -4.58
C GLY A 150 17.72 -3.81 -4.39
N MET A 151 18.44 -4.44 -3.45
CA MET A 151 18.26 -5.86 -3.09
C MET A 151 16.83 -6.17 -2.62
N LEU A 152 16.18 -5.22 -1.94
CA LEU A 152 14.80 -5.35 -1.43
C LEU A 152 13.76 -5.56 -2.54
N GLY A 153 13.93 -4.94 -3.71
CA GLY A 153 12.99 -5.10 -4.82
C GLY A 153 12.98 -6.50 -5.41
N LYS A 154 14.17 -7.09 -5.56
CA LYS A 154 14.33 -8.46 -6.05
C LYS A 154 13.74 -9.47 -5.07
N ILE A 155 13.96 -9.25 -3.78
CA ILE A 155 13.38 -10.08 -2.71
C ILE A 155 11.86 -10.03 -2.76
N LEU A 156 11.26 -8.84 -2.86
CA LEU A 156 9.80 -8.68 -2.90
C LEU A 156 9.15 -9.40 -4.09
N ILE A 157 9.72 -9.28 -5.30
CA ILE A 157 9.19 -9.95 -6.50
C ILE A 157 9.28 -11.47 -6.36
N SER A 158 10.43 -11.97 -5.88
CA SER A 158 10.61 -13.39 -5.61
C SER A 158 9.59 -13.89 -4.59
N LEU A 159 9.37 -13.13 -3.51
CA LEU A 159 8.42 -13.47 -2.46
C LEU A 159 6.97 -13.48 -2.98
N MET A 160 6.59 -12.54 -3.85
CA MET A 160 5.28 -12.57 -4.50
C MET A 160 5.11 -13.79 -5.40
N ALA A 161 6.15 -14.16 -6.15
CA ALA A 161 6.12 -15.32 -7.03
C ALA A 161 5.99 -16.63 -6.25
N THR A 162 6.80 -16.80 -5.22
CA THR A 162 6.76 -18.00 -4.37
C THR A 162 5.43 -18.08 -3.62
N LEU A 163 4.93 -16.97 -3.07
CA LEU A 163 3.66 -16.95 -2.35
C LEU A 163 2.48 -17.25 -3.28
N SER A 164 2.48 -16.72 -4.51
CA SER A 164 1.48 -17.07 -5.53
C SER A 164 1.47 -18.57 -5.81
N TYR A 165 2.63 -19.16 -6.05
CA TYR A 165 2.76 -20.59 -6.34
C TYR A 165 2.33 -21.46 -5.15
N ILE A 166 2.71 -21.08 -3.92
CA ILE A 166 2.32 -21.79 -2.69
C ILE A 166 0.80 -21.78 -2.53
N ILE A 167 0.14 -20.64 -2.75
CA ILE A 167 -1.32 -20.53 -2.68
C ILE A 167 -1.98 -21.44 -3.71
N THR A 168 -1.54 -21.40 -4.97
CA THR A 168 -2.11 -22.26 -6.02
C THR A 168 -1.88 -23.74 -5.76
N ASN A 169 -0.72 -24.11 -5.22
CA ASN A 169 -0.41 -25.49 -4.90
C ASN A 169 -1.28 -26.00 -3.75
N TYR A 170 -1.46 -25.19 -2.71
CA TYR A 170 -2.37 -25.50 -1.61
C TYR A 170 -3.82 -25.66 -2.09
N LEU A 171 -4.33 -24.73 -2.90
CA LEU A 171 -5.68 -24.80 -3.47
C LEU A 171 -5.87 -26.06 -4.33
N SER A 172 -4.88 -26.39 -5.16
CA SER A 172 -4.94 -27.58 -6.03
C SER A 172 -4.94 -28.87 -5.21
N ARG A 173 -4.11 -28.96 -4.16
CA ARG A 173 -4.09 -30.10 -3.23
C ARG A 173 -5.40 -30.27 -2.50
N HIS A 174 -5.95 -29.17 -2.00
CA HIS A 174 -7.23 -29.18 -1.29
C HIS A 174 -8.38 -29.60 -2.22
N TRP A 175 -8.45 -29.05 -3.43
CA TRP A 175 -9.45 -29.43 -4.42
C TRP A 175 -9.37 -30.91 -4.77
N LEU A 176 -8.17 -31.47 -4.97
CA LEU A 176 -7.99 -32.90 -5.22
C LEU A 176 -8.47 -33.75 -4.07
N TYR A 177 -8.05 -33.43 -2.85
CA TYR A 177 -8.46 -34.18 -1.67
C TYR A 177 -9.99 -34.22 -1.54
N VAL A 178 -10.66 -33.07 -1.67
CA VAL A 178 -12.14 -32.99 -1.61
C VAL A 178 -12.82 -33.70 -2.77
N THR A 179 -12.15 -33.84 -3.92
CA THR A 179 -12.73 -34.42 -5.14
C THR A 179 -12.56 -35.92 -5.23
N THR A 180 -11.44 -36.46 -4.76
CA THR A 180 -11.08 -37.88 -4.92
C THR A 180 -11.00 -38.63 -3.60
N ASP A 181 -11.10 -37.96 -2.45
CA ASP A 181 -10.89 -38.50 -1.09
C ASP A 181 -9.54 -39.22 -0.89
N LEU A 182 -8.59 -39.00 -1.80
CA LEU A 182 -7.25 -39.59 -1.78
C LEU A 182 -6.20 -38.57 -1.34
N GLU A 183 -5.10 -39.06 -0.77
CA GLU A 183 -3.97 -38.19 -0.45
C GLU A 183 -3.43 -37.52 -1.73
N PRO A 184 -3.23 -36.19 -1.73
CA PRO A 184 -2.73 -35.46 -2.91
C PRO A 184 -1.35 -35.91 -3.40
N ARG A 185 -0.60 -36.68 -2.59
CA ARG A 185 0.73 -37.21 -2.93
C ARG A 185 0.70 -38.10 -4.17
N PHE A 186 -0.40 -38.83 -4.38
CA PHE A 186 -0.57 -39.73 -5.53
C PHE A 186 -0.71 -39.00 -6.87
N PHE A 187 -1.07 -37.70 -6.85
CA PHE A 187 -1.36 -36.91 -8.05
C PHE A 187 -0.42 -35.71 -8.21
N SER A 188 0.84 -35.86 -7.76
CA SER A 188 1.81 -34.75 -7.66
C SER A 188 2.11 -34.02 -8.98
N GLU A 189 2.12 -34.72 -10.11
CA GLU A 189 2.37 -34.12 -11.43
C GLU A 189 1.19 -33.26 -11.88
N PHE A 190 -0.03 -33.75 -11.70
CA PHE A 190 -1.25 -33.00 -12.03
C PHE A 190 -1.41 -31.76 -11.15
N ILE A 191 -1.06 -31.85 -9.86
CA ILE A 191 -1.02 -30.69 -8.96
C ILE A 191 -0.10 -29.61 -9.52
N ASN A 192 1.09 -29.97 -10.00
CA ASN A 192 2.04 -29.00 -10.54
C ASN A 192 1.51 -28.34 -11.82
N ILE A 193 0.90 -29.11 -12.74
CA ILE A 193 0.31 -28.58 -13.98
C ILE A 193 -0.81 -27.58 -13.68
N VAL A 194 -1.77 -27.97 -12.83
CA VAL A 194 -2.89 -27.11 -12.43
C VAL A 194 -2.39 -25.87 -11.70
N SER A 195 -1.39 -26.02 -10.82
CA SER A 195 -0.80 -24.89 -10.10
C SER A 195 -0.16 -23.88 -11.04
N ILE A 196 0.63 -24.32 -12.03
CA ILE A 196 1.26 -23.44 -13.03
C ILE A 196 0.18 -22.67 -13.81
N PHE A 197 -0.89 -23.36 -14.22
CA PHE A 197 -1.99 -22.74 -14.98
C PHE A 197 -2.78 -21.70 -14.16
N LEU A 198 -2.96 -21.94 -12.85
CA LEU A 198 -3.68 -21.02 -11.96
C LEU A 198 -2.77 -19.90 -11.40
N THR A 199 -1.45 -20.02 -11.48
CA THR A 199 -0.50 -19.04 -10.91
C THR A 199 -0.73 -17.61 -11.42
N PRO A 200 -1.01 -17.36 -12.72
CA PRO A 200 -1.37 -16.03 -13.22
C PRO A 200 -2.60 -15.39 -12.55
N LEU A 201 -3.61 -16.19 -12.19
CA LEU A 201 -4.79 -15.70 -11.49
C LEU A 201 -4.46 -15.29 -10.05
N SER A 202 -3.64 -16.08 -9.36
CA SER A 202 -3.16 -15.72 -8.03
C SER A 202 -2.29 -14.46 -8.04
N TYR A 203 -1.48 -14.24 -9.08
CA TYR A 203 -0.79 -12.96 -9.26
C TYR A 203 -1.75 -11.78 -9.35
N LEU A 204 -2.85 -11.90 -10.11
CA LEU A 204 -3.86 -10.85 -10.22
C LEU A 204 -4.53 -10.55 -8.87
N ILE A 205 -4.82 -11.58 -8.08
CA ILE A 205 -5.41 -11.43 -6.74
C ILE A 205 -4.44 -10.69 -5.82
N ILE A 206 -3.18 -11.12 -5.74
CA ILE A 206 -2.18 -10.50 -4.86
C ILE A 206 -1.90 -9.06 -5.31
N LEU A 207 -1.84 -8.81 -6.63
CA LEU A 207 -1.71 -7.45 -7.18
C LEU A 207 -2.93 -6.60 -6.82
N GLY A 208 -4.14 -7.17 -6.84
CA GLY A 208 -5.36 -6.54 -6.37
C GLY A 208 -5.27 -6.11 -4.91
N PHE A 209 -4.80 -6.99 -4.02
CA PHE A 209 -4.59 -6.66 -2.60
C PHE A 209 -3.51 -5.59 -2.38
N LEU A 210 -2.40 -5.64 -3.14
CA LEU A 210 -1.39 -4.59 -3.09
C LEU A 210 -1.92 -3.24 -3.58
N SER A 211 -2.76 -3.26 -4.62
CA SER A 211 -3.42 -2.04 -5.09
C SER A 211 -4.31 -1.48 -3.98
N LEU A 212 -5.10 -2.30 -3.29
CA LEU A 212 -5.92 -1.88 -2.14
C LEU A 212 -5.09 -1.20 -1.05
N PHE A 213 -3.91 -1.73 -0.73
CA PHE A 213 -3.02 -1.13 0.28
C PHE A 213 -2.53 0.28 -0.11
N ILE A 214 -2.33 0.53 -1.40
CA ILE A 214 -1.96 1.86 -1.90
C ILE A 214 -3.18 2.81 -1.90
N VAL A 215 -4.35 2.27 -2.19
CA VAL A 215 -5.58 3.03 -2.44
C VAL A 215 -6.26 3.51 -1.17
N ILE A 216 -6.31 2.66 -0.13
CA ILE A 216 -7.01 2.99 1.12
C ILE A 216 -6.43 4.26 1.78
N PRO A 217 -5.09 4.43 1.93
CA PRO A 217 -4.51 5.66 2.47
C PRO A 217 -4.79 6.89 1.59
N GLU A 218 -4.76 6.75 0.26
CA GLU A 218 -5.06 7.84 -0.67
C GLU A 218 -6.52 8.30 -0.53
N PHE A 219 -7.45 7.35 -0.42
CA PHE A 219 -8.87 7.62 -0.22
C PHE A 219 -9.15 8.31 1.13
N ILE A 220 -8.56 7.82 2.22
CA ILE A 220 -8.66 8.42 3.56
C ILE A 220 -8.07 9.84 3.56
N GLY A 221 -6.91 10.04 2.95
CA GLY A 221 -6.26 11.34 2.89
C GLY A 221 -7.09 12.39 2.16
N ILE A 222 -7.84 12.00 1.12
CA ILE A 222 -8.64 12.91 0.31
C ILE A 222 -10.02 13.14 0.90
N THR A 223 -10.68 12.14 1.47
CA THR A 223 -11.90 12.36 2.26
C THR A 223 -11.63 13.32 3.41
N PHE A 224 -10.49 13.17 4.10
CA PHE A 224 -10.03 14.14 5.08
C PHE A 224 -9.85 15.54 4.48
N LEU A 225 -9.05 15.68 3.41
CA LEU A 225 -8.85 16.98 2.75
C LEU A 225 -10.15 17.62 2.23
N PHE A 226 -11.14 16.81 1.83
CA PHE A 226 -12.42 17.26 1.29
C PHE A 226 -13.36 17.76 2.40
N LEU A 227 -13.38 17.07 3.55
CA LEU A 227 -14.08 17.53 4.75
C LEU A 227 -13.57 18.91 5.21
N PHE A 228 -12.26 19.16 5.06
CA PHE A 228 -11.67 20.44 5.43
C PHE A 228 -11.72 21.50 4.31
N THR A 229 -12.00 21.16 3.04
CA THR A 229 -12.01 22.16 1.94
C THR A 229 -12.93 23.37 2.11
N PRO A 230 -14.20 23.26 2.59
CA PRO A 230 -15.04 24.45 2.77
C PRO A 230 -14.49 25.41 3.82
N ILE A 231 -13.85 24.89 4.87
CA ILE A 231 -13.13 25.68 5.88
C ILE A 231 -11.83 26.26 5.28
N ARG A 232 -11.18 25.48 4.41
CA ARG A 232 -9.92 25.82 3.73
C ARG A 232 -10.06 26.98 2.75
N GLU A 233 -11.09 26.99 1.90
CA GLU A 233 -11.22 27.97 0.82
C GLU A 233 -11.53 29.38 1.34
N ASN A 234 -12.38 29.51 2.36
CA ASN A 234 -12.69 30.81 2.97
C ASN A 234 -11.57 31.32 3.89
N PHE A 235 -10.85 30.44 4.61
CA PHE A 235 -9.82 30.87 5.57
C PHE A 235 -8.43 31.07 4.93
N LEU A 236 -7.99 30.21 3.99
CA LEU A 236 -6.66 30.32 3.37
C LEU A 236 -6.56 31.40 2.29
N ARG A 237 -7.63 31.65 1.53
CA ARG A 237 -7.58 32.62 0.42
C ARG A 237 -7.33 34.06 0.90
N ASN A 238 -7.78 34.39 2.10
CA ASN A 238 -7.68 35.75 2.65
C ASN A 238 -6.47 35.97 3.57
N ARG A 239 -5.99 34.96 4.31
CA ARG A 239 -4.82 35.11 5.22
C ARG A 239 -3.52 34.48 4.73
N LEU A 240 -3.53 33.56 3.76
CA LEU A 240 -2.42 32.63 3.53
C LEU A 240 -2.06 32.49 2.04
N LYS A 241 -2.00 33.61 1.30
CA LYS A 241 -1.41 33.70 -0.05
C LYS A 241 -0.09 32.91 -0.23
N PRO A 242 0.90 32.98 0.68
CA PRO A 242 2.13 32.19 0.53
C PRO A 242 1.91 30.67 0.57
N LEU A 243 0.87 30.18 1.26
CA LEU A 243 0.53 28.75 1.25
C LEU A 243 -0.15 28.32 -0.06
N THR A 244 -0.89 29.21 -0.71
CA THR A 244 -1.47 28.93 -2.04
C THR A 244 -0.39 28.82 -3.11
N GLU A 245 0.60 29.71 -3.11
CA GLU A 245 1.77 29.63 -3.98
C GLU A 245 2.61 28.37 -3.71
N LEU A 246 2.81 28.04 -2.43
CA LEU A 246 3.48 26.82 -2.02
C LEU A 246 2.73 25.56 -2.53
N SER A 247 1.40 25.55 -2.43
CA SER A 247 0.56 24.44 -2.89
C SER A 247 0.66 24.24 -4.41
N VAL A 248 0.59 25.32 -5.18
CA VAL A 248 0.77 25.28 -6.65
C VAL A 248 2.17 24.78 -6.99
N ARG A 249 3.19 25.27 -6.29
CA ARG A 249 4.59 24.86 -6.51
C ARG A 249 4.84 23.42 -6.07
N MET A 250 4.15 22.92 -5.05
CA MET A 250 4.19 21.51 -4.64
C MET A 250 3.62 20.60 -5.73
N ARG A 251 2.48 20.99 -6.33
CA ARG A 251 1.79 20.21 -7.37
C ARG A 251 2.49 20.24 -8.73
N THR A 252 2.90 21.41 -9.20
CA THR A 252 3.42 21.61 -10.57
C THR A 252 4.93 21.80 -10.63
N GLY A 253 5.56 22.22 -9.53
CA GLY A 253 6.98 22.60 -9.51
C GLY A 253 7.28 23.99 -10.02
N LYS A 254 6.30 24.66 -10.64
CA LYS A 254 6.44 25.97 -11.25
C LYS A 254 5.80 27.04 -10.36
N ARG A 255 6.17 28.30 -10.60
CA ARG A 255 5.44 29.46 -10.06
C ARG A 255 4.16 29.65 -10.86
N ILE A 256 3.14 30.25 -10.23
CA ILE A 256 1.82 30.48 -10.82
C ILE A 256 1.91 31.17 -12.19
N GLU A 257 2.82 32.14 -12.30
CA GLU A 257 3.07 32.95 -13.51
C GLU A 257 3.65 32.17 -14.71
N ARG A 258 4.18 30.96 -14.51
CA ARG A 258 4.83 30.15 -15.55
C ARG A 258 4.09 28.84 -15.85
N LEU A 259 2.83 28.74 -15.44
CA LEU A 259 2.00 27.56 -15.68
C LEU A 259 1.58 27.49 -17.14
N THR A 260 1.65 26.29 -17.70
CA THR A 260 1.06 26.02 -19.02
C THR A 260 -0.47 25.90 -18.91
N PRO A 261 -1.23 26.12 -20.00
CA PRO A 261 -2.70 26.04 -19.99
C PRO A 261 -3.21 24.69 -19.49
N SER A 262 -2.55 23.59 -19.86
CA SER A 262 -2.90 22.23 -19.41
C SER A 262 -2.67 22.02 -17.92
N GLU A 263 -1.59 22.56 -17.36
CA GLU A 263 -1.30 22.53 -15.91
C GLU A 263 -2.31 23.39 -15.12
N LEU A 264 -2.79 24.47 -15.72
CA LEU A 264 -3.79 25.37 -15.13
C LEU A 264 -5.17 24.71 -15.10
N VAL A 265 -5.56 24.03 -16.18
CA VAL A 265 -6.79 23.22 -16.24
C VAL A 265 -6.77 22.14 -15.16
N LEU A 266 -5.64 21.46 -14.98
CA LEU A 266 -5.43 20.41 -13.99
C LEU A 266 -5.53 20.91 -12.53
N LEU A 267 -5.08 22.13 -12.27
CA LEU A 267 -5.24 22.78 -10.97
C LEU A 267 -6.69 23.15 -10.66
N ASN A 268 -7.46 23.57 -11.68
CA ASN A 268 -8.82 24.07 -11.53
C ASN A 268 -9.89 22.97 -11.60
N SER A 269 -9.64 21.88 -12.31
CA SER A 269 -10.67 20.92 -12.71
C SER A 269 -11.18 19.97 -11.62
N LYS A 270 -10.72 20.12 -10.37
CA LYS A 270 -10.98 19.19 -9.27
C LYS A 270 -10.68 17.71 -9.62
N VAL A 271 -9.90 17.45 -10.67
CA VAL A 271 -9.64 16.08 -11.19
C VAL A 271 -8.98 15.15 -10.20
N MET A 272 -8.24 15.68 -9.22
CA MET A 272 -7.69 14.89 -8.12
C MET A 272 -8.78 14.16 -7.32
N PHE A 273 -10.01 14.69 -7.26
CA PHE A 273 -11.14 13.99 -6.64
C PHE A 273 -11.52 12.73 -7.45
N PHE A 274 -11.72 12.88 -8.76
CA PHE A 274 -12.09 11.77 -9.62
C PHE A 274 -10.98 10.73 -9.79
N ARG A 275 -9.70 11.14 -9.75
CA ARG A 275 -8.54 10.23 -9.74
C ARG A 275 -8.55 9.29 -8.53
N THR A 276 -9.03 9.78 -7.39
CA THR A 276 -9.08 8.99 -6.16
C THR A 276 -10.38 8.20 -6.08
N PHE A 277 -11.48 8.75 -6.62
CA PHE A 277 -12.74 8.02 -6.74
C PHE A 277 -12.67 6.86 -7.75
N SER A 278 -11.89 7.00 -8.84
CA SER A 278 -11.69 5.92 -9.82
C SER A 278 -11.04 4.68 -9.21
N SER A 279 -10.42 4.82 -8.05
CA SER A 279 -9.66 3.77 -7.41
C SER A 279 -10.52 2.72 -6.68
N PRO A 280 -11.44 3.10 -5.77
CA PRO A 280 -12.48 2.18 -5.29
C PRO A 280 -13.32 1.57 -6.42
N VAL A 281 -13.66 2.37 -7.45
CA VAL A 281 -14.43 1.90 -8.62
C VAL A 281 -13.69 0.76 -9.33
N PHE A 282 -12.38 0.91 -9.53
CA PHE A 282 -11.54 -0.13 -10.12
C PHE A 282 -11.51 -1.41 -9.27
N VAL A 283 -11.38 -1.29 -7.95
CA VAL A 283 -11.38 -2.45 -7.04
C VAL A 283 -12.73 -3.17 -7.07
N CYS A 284 -13.84 -2.44 -7.00
CA CYS A 284 -15.18 -3.02 -7.13
C CYS A 284 -15.34 -3.73 -8.48
N LEU A 285 -14.80 -3.17 -9.56
CA LEU A 285 -14.81 -3.80 -10.88
C LEU A 285 -13.99 -5.10 -10.92
N ILE A 286 -12.83 -5.16 -10.25
CA ILE A 286 -12.07 -6.40 -10.10
C ILE A 286 -12.89 -7.46 -9.36
N PHE A 287 -13.48 -7.14 -8.21
CA PHE A 287 -14.29 -8.10 -7.46
C PHE A 287 -15.54 -8.55 -8.22
N TYR A 288 -16.17 -7.63 -8.95
CA TYR A 288 -17.29 -7.95 -9.83
C TYR A 288 -16.86 -8.92 -10.94
N LEU A 289 -15.72 -8.67 -11.59
CA LEU A 289 -15.16 -9.59 -12.59
C LEU A 289 -14.82 -10.95 -11.98
N PHE A 290 -14.21 -11.01 -10.79
CA PHE A 290 -13.93 -12.27 -10.11
C PHE A 290 -15.19 -13.05 -9.77
N SER A 291 -16.23 -12.38 -9.27
CA SER A 291 -17.53 -13.00 -8.98
C SER A 291 -18.19 -13.52 -10.25
N TRP A 292 -18.17 -12.73 -11.33
CA TRP A 292 -18.72 -13.10 -12.62
C TRP A 292 -17.98 -14.29 -13.24
N VAL A 293 -16.64 -14.25 -13.26
CA VAL A 293 -15.80 -15.38 -13.68
C VAL A 293 -16.14 -16.61 -12.85
N SER A 294 -16.14 -16.52 -11.53
CA SER A 294 -16.51 -17.65 -10.65
C SER A 294 -17.90 -18.22 -10.96
N SER A 295 -18.87 -17.38 -11.31
CA SER A 295 -20.24 -17.83 -11.61
C SER A 295 -20.35 -18.55 -12.96
N ILE A 296 -19.52 -18.19 -13.94
CA ILE A 296 -19.53 -18.78 -15.28
C ILE A 296 -18.61 -19.99 -15.37
N THR A 297 -17.44 -19.90 -14.74
CA THR A 297 -16.39 -20.91 -14.88
C THR A 297 -16.43 -21.95 -13.77
N GLY A 298 -17.14 -21.74 -12.66
CA GLY A 298 -17.12 -22.64 -11.51
C GLY A 298 -17.48 -24.10 -11.86
N GLY A 299 -18.63 -24.31 -12.52
CA GLY A 299 -19.06 -25.66 -12.92
C GLY A 299 -18.25 -26.23 -14.10
N ASN A 300 -17.87 -25.38 -15.05
CA ASN A 300 -17.13 -25.81 -16.25
C ASN A 300 -15.65 -26.13 -15.96
N MET A 301 -15.01 -25.40 -15.05
CA MET A 301 -13.62 -25.67 -14.66
C MET A 301 -13.51 -26.92 -13.81
N ASP A 302 -14.48 -27.18 -12.93
CA ASP A 302 -14.51 -28.42 -12.14
C ASP A 302 -14.69 -29.64 -13.05
N THR A 303 -15.62 -29.59 -14.02
CA THR A 303 -15.81 -30.68 -14.99
C THR A 303 -14.59 -30.90 -15.88
N ILE A 304 -13.97 -29.84 -16.40
CA ILE A 304 -12.73 -29.91 -17.19
C ILE A 304 -11.57 -30.47 -16.36
N ALA A 305 -11.39 -30.01 -15.12
CA ALA A 305 -10.32 -30.46 -14.25
C ALA A 305 -10.48 -31.94 -13.87
N ARG A 306 -11.70 -32.39 -13.57
CA ARG A 306 -12.01 -33.81 -13.32
C ARG A 306 -11.76 -34.67 -14.56
N ALA A 307 -12.17 -34.21 -15.74
CA ALA A 307 -11.88 -34.91 -16.99
C ALA A 307 -10.37 -35.00 -17.28
N GLY A 308 -9.62 -33.91 -17.05
CA GLY A 308 -8.16 -33.88 -17.15
C GLY A 308 -7.50 -34.89 -16.22
N LEU A 309 -7.93 -34.94 -14.96
CA LEU A 309 -7.40 -35.89 -13.97
C LEU A 309 -7.63 -37.34 -14.37
N VAL A 310 -8.84 -37.66 -14.82
CA VAL A 310 -9.19 -39.00 -15.31
C VAL A 310 -8.37 -39.35 -16.54
N SER A 311 -8.19 -38.42 -17.48
CA SER A 311 -7.40 -38.67 -18.70
C SER A 311 -5.92 -38.93 -18.42
N TYR A 312 -5.37 -38.31 -17.37
CA TYR A 312 -3.95 -38.40 -17.06
C TYR A 312 -3.59 -39.62 -16.21
N TYR A 313 -4.44 -39.98 -15.24
CA TYR A 313 -4.13 -41.03 -14.27
C TYR A 313 -4.99 -42.30 -14.38
N TYR A 314 -6.21 -42.21 -14.90
CA TYR A 314 -7.15 -43.33 -14.89
C TYR A 314 -7.22 -44.00 -16.28
N HIS A 315 -6.99 -45.30 -16.30
CA HIS A 315 -6.99 -46.10 -17.53
C HIS A 315 -8.24 -46.98 -17.59
N SER A 316 -8.76 -47.24 -18.80
CA SER A 316 -9.84 -48.22 -18.98
C SER A 316 -9.27 -49.64 -18.83
N SER A 317 -10.03 -50.54 -18.19
CA SER A 317 -9.62 -51.94 -18.03
C SER A 317 -9.91 -52.82 -19.26
N LYS A 318 -10.55 -52.26 -20.30
CA LYS A 318 -10.89 -52.95 -21.55
C LYS A 318 -10.49 -52.09 -22.76
N ILE A 319 -10.11 -52.78 -23.82
CA ILE A 319 -9.62 -52.28 -25.12
C ILE A 319 -10.63 -51.37 -25.86
N ASP A 320 -11.86 -51.21 -25.34
CA ASP A 320 -12.82 -50.24 -25.87
C ASP A 320 -12.69 -48.90 -25.14
N ASP A 321 -12.21 -47.89 -25.86
CA ASP A 321 -11.98 -46.49 -25.45
C ASP A 321 -13.21 -45.72 -24.93
N VAL A 322 -14.36 -46.39 -24.75
CA VAL A 322 -15.67 -45.79 -24.42
C VAL A 322 -16.15 -46.17 -23.01
N SER A 323 -15.34 -46.84 -22.18
CA SER A 323 -15.79 -47.26 -20.85
C SER A 323 -16.06 -46.05 -19.93
N ARG A 324 -17.31 -45.90 -19.47
CA ARG A 324 -17.74 -44.89 -18.48
C ARG A 324 -17.13 -45.10 -17.08
N MET A 325 -16.33 -46.14 -16.90
CA MET A 325 -15.66 -46.49 -15.65
C MET A 325 -14.17 -46.67 -15.96
N LYS A 326 -13.32 -46.00 -15.19
CA LYS A 326 -11.85 -46.09 -15.31
C LYS A 326 -11.23 -46.29 -13.93
N TYR A 327 -10.09 -46.95 -13.89
CA TYR A 327 -9.42 -47.33 -12.64
C TYR A 327 -8.09 -46.61 -12.50
N TYR A 328 -7.78 -46.21 -11.27
CA TYR A 328 -6.44 -45.79 -10.87
C TYR A 328 -5.78 -46.96 -10.17
N ASN A 329 -4.72 -47.47 -10.80
CA ASN A 329 -3.90 -48.53 -10.26
C ASN A 329 -2.64 -47.90 -9.67
N TYR A 330 -2.35 -48.18 -8.41
CA TYR A 330 -1.11 -47.81 -7.75
C TYR A 330 -0.46 -49.09 -7.24
N ASP A 331 0.78 -49.35 -7.64
CA ASP A 331 1.53 -50.57 -7.25
C ASP A 331 0.81 -51.89 -7.57
N ASN A 332 0.17 -51.96 -8.75
CA ASN A 332 -0.66 -53.09 -9.23
C ASN A 332 -1.95 -53.37 -8.44
N GLU A 333 -2.31 -52.53 -7.47
CA GLU A 333 -3.59 -52.60 -6.75
C GLU A 333 -4.56 -51.51 -7.23
N LYS A 334 -5.86 -51.84 -7.27
CA LYS A 334 -6.92 -50.89 -7.63
C LYS A 334 -7.23 -49.99 -6.44
N PHE A 335 -6.75 -48.75 -6.48
CA PHE A 335 -6.90 -47.80 -5.37
C PHE A 335 -8.19 -46.97 -5.46
N SER A 336 -8.60 -46.60 -6.66
CA SER A 336 -9.84 -45.83 -6.88
C SER A 336 -10.43 -46.03 -8.27
N THR A 337 -11.71 -45.68 -8.40
CA THR A 337 -12.45 -45.66 -9.66
C THR A 337 -12.98 -44.27 -9.94
N ALA A 338 -12.92 -43.88 -11.21
CA ALA A 338 -13.69 -42.75 -11.74
C ALA A 338 -14.85 -43.28 -12.60
N ILE A 339 -16.08 -42.82 -12.32
CA ILE A 339 -17.30 -43.16 -13.06
C ILE A 339 -17.88 -41.89 -13.69
N PHE A 340 -18.22 -41.94 -14.98
CA PHE A 340 -18.85 -40.84 -15.70
C PHE A 340 -20.38 -40.97 -15.64
N ASN A 341 -21.04 -40.03 -14.96
CA ASN A 341 -22.50 -40.00 -14.76
C ASN A 341 -23.26 -39.22 -15.85
N GLY A 342 -22.65 -39.00 -17.03
CA GLY A 342 -23.26 -38.24 -18.13
C GLY A 342 -22.98 -36.73 -18.11
N GLU A 343 -22.82 -36.13 -16.93
CA GLU A 343 -22.49 -34.70 -16.78
C GLU A 343 -21.10 -34.44 -16.17
N LYS A 344 -20.63 -35.30 -15.27
CA LYS A 344 -19.35 -35.15 -14.55
C LYS A 344 -18.72 -36.51 -14.21
N TRP A 345 -17.41 -36.49 -13.95
CA TRP A 345 -16.67 -37.63 -13.39
C TRP A 345 -16.78 -37.62 -11.86
N GLU A 346 -17.22 -38.74 -11.30
CA GLU A 346 -17.30 -39.00 -9.86
C GLU A 346 -16.25 -40.02 -9.48
N PHE A 347 -15.61 -39.82 -8.33
CA PHE A 347 -14.50 -40.65 -7.86
C PHE A 347 -14.93 -41.44 -6.64
N PHE A 348 -14.53 -42.71 -6.59
CA PHE A 348 -14.81 -43.63 -5.50
C PHE A 348 -13.52 -44.33 -5.12
N THR A 349 -13.13 -44.28 -3.85
CA THR A 349 -11.97 -44.99 -3.34
C THR A 349 -12.35 -46.41 -2.96
N PHE A 350 -11.52 -47.38 -3.35
CA PHE A 350 -11.63 -48.74 -2.85
C PHE A 350 -10.83 -48.82 -1.56
N ASN A 351 -11.38 -48.33 -0.45
CA ASN A 351 -10.91 -48.78 0.85
C ASN A 351 -12.07 -48.81 1.84
N ASP A 352 -12.40 -50.04 2.22
CA ASP A 352 -12.79 -50.36 3.58
C ASP A 352 -11.72 -49.81 4.53
N LYS A 353 -12.14 -49.28 5.68
CA LYS A 353 -11.28 -48.65 6.69
C LYS A 353 -10.10 -49.49 7.15
#